data_AF-A0A1B6GMR7-F1
#
_entry.id   AF-A0A1B6GMR7-F1
#
_cell.length_a   1.000
_cell.length_b   1.000
_cell.length_c   1.000
_cell.angle_alpha   90.00
_cell.angle_beta   90.00
_cell.angle_gamma   90.00
#
_symmetry.space_group_name_H-M   'P 1'
#
loop_
_entity.id
_entity.type
_entity.pdbx_description
1 polymer ?
#
loop_
_entity_poly.entity_id
_entity_poly.type
_entity_poly.pdbx_seq_one_letter_code
_entity_poly.pdbx_strand_id
1 'polypeptide(L)'
;METWLKISSILCIFGFLKEFRPSEPYITPYLMSPHMNFTQEQISQDLYPVSIYANMLSLIIVFLVTDLLRYKIVIIADALSGVCVYCGLILFKSLFAMQVVEVFYGLFMAGEVAYYTYIYAKVEKEHFQEVTSHTRS
;
A
#
# COMPACT_ATOMS: atom_id res chain seq x y z
N MET A 1 2.34 14.13 -27.46
CA MET A 1 2.02 13.03 -26.54
C MET A 1 0.56 13.15 -26.18
N GLU A 2 -0.23 12.15 -26.54
CA GLU A 2 -1.63 12.07 -26.16
C GLU A 2 -1.78 12.03 -24.65
N THR A 3 -2.88 12.59 -24.13
CA THR A 3 -3.12 12.76 -22.70
C THR A 3 -3.13 11.43 -21.95
N TRP A 4 -3.57 10.34 -22.58
CA TRP A 4 -3.60 9.00 -21.99
C TRP A 4 -2.19 8.42 -21.77
N LEU A 5 -1.25 8.65 -22.70
CA LEU A 5 0.15 8.22 -22.54
C LEU A 5 0.80 8.88 -21.34
N LYS A 6 0.60 10.19 -21.15
CA LYS A 6 1.16 10.92 -19.99
C LYS A 6 0.61 10.38 -18.67
N ILE A 7 -0.70 10.13 -18.60
CA ILE A 7 -1.34 9.61 -17.38
C ILE A 7 -0.86 8.18 -17.10
N SER A 8 -0.82 7.32 -18.12
CA SER A 8 -0.33 5.95 -18.00
C SER A 8 1.13 5.91 -17.54
N SER A 9 2.02 6.71 -18.12
CA SER A 9 3.42 6.78 -17.70
C SER A 9 3.58 7.25 -16.24
N ILE A 10 2.82 8.26 -15.81
CA ILE A 10 2.88 8.74 -14.41
C ILE A 10 2.40 7.65 -13.46
N LEU A 11 1.31 6.95 -13.80
CA LEU A 11 0.81 5.84 -12.99
C LEU A 11 1.84 4.72 -12.93
N CYS A 12 2.39 4.26 -14.05
CA CYS A 12 3.41 3.21 -14.07
C CYS A 12 4.64 3.57 -13.22
N ILE A 13 5.13 4.81 -13.27
CA ILE A 13 6.23 5.26 -12.40
C ILE A 13 5.81 5.22 -10.93
N PHE A 14 4.60 5.68 -10.61
CA PHE A 14 4.07 5.61 -9.24
C PHE A 14 3.95 4.17 -8.75
N GLY A 15 3.38 3.26 -9.53
CA GLY A 15 3.28 1.84 -9.19
C GLY A 15 4.65 1.20 -9.00
N PHE A 16 5.61 1.49 -9.88
CA PHE A 16 6.98 1.01 -9.72
C PHE A 16 7.61 1.49 -8.41
N LEU A 17 7.49 2.79 -8.09
CA LEU A 17 8.03 3.34 -6.85
C LEU A 17 7.31 2.80 -5.61
N LYS A 18 5.99 2.56 -5.69
CA LYS A 18 5.19 1.96 -4.63
C LYS A 18 5.63 0.53 -4.36
N GLU A 19 5.81 -0.28 -5.40
CA GLU A 19 6.18 -1.69 -5.29
C GLU A 19 7.67 -1.89 -4.99
N PHE A 20 8.51 -0.88 -5.19
CA PHE A 20 9.92 -0.92 -4.84
C PHE A 20 10.13 -0.85 -3.32
N ARG A 21 9.92 -1.99 -2.65
CA ARG A 21 9.96 -2.14 -1.18
C ARG A 21 11.05 -3.11 -0.73
N PRO A 22 12.34 -2.83 -0.98
CA PRO A 22 13.44 -3.73 -0.62
C PRO A 22 13.57 -3.95 0.90
N SER A 23 12.93 -3.12 1.71
CA SER A 23 12.94 -3.22 3.18
C SER A 23 12.01 -4.29 3.73
N GLU A 24 10.95 -4.68 3.02
CA GLU A 24 9.95 -5.65 3.50
C GLU A 24 10.53 -6.96 4.06
N PRO A 25 11.46 -7.65 3.37
CA PRO A 25 12.05 -8.88 3.92
C PRO A 25 12.86 -8.65 5.22
N TYR A 26 13.20 -7.40 5.54
CA TYR A 26 13.99 -7.04 6.72
C TYR A 26 13.13 -6.47 7.87
N ILE A 27 11.81 -6.36 7.73
CA ILE A 27 10.96 -5.80 8.79
C ILE A 27 10.92 -6.70 10.02
N THR A 28 10.72 -8.01 9.87
CA THR A 28 10.73 -8.96 11.00
C THR A 28 12.06 -8.92 11.78
N PRO A 29 13.24 -9.05 11.14
CA PRO A 29 14.51 -8.96 11.87
C PRO A 29 14.76 -7.55 12.44
N TYR A 30 14.21 -6.49 11.84
CA TYR A 30 14.27 -5.14 12.40
C TYR A 30 13.46 -5.02 13.70
N LEU A 31 12.23 -5.54 13.73
CA LEU A 31 11.38 -5.53 14.93
C LEU A 31 11.96 -6.39 16.06
N MET A 32 12.66 -7.47 15.72
CA MET A 32 13.38 -8.31 16.68
C MET A 32 14.75 -7.75 17.08
N SER A 33 15.21 -6.66 16.47
CA SER A 33 16.52 -6.08 16.77
C SER A 33 16.60 -5.60 18.23
N PRO A 34 17.80 -5.51 18.83
CA PRO A 34 17.97 -5.03 20.21
C PRO A 34 17.39 -3.62 20.45
N HIS A 35 17.22 -2.84 19.38
CA HIS A 35 16.66 -1.49 19.45
C HIS A 35 15.13 -1.48 19.64
N MET A 36 14.44 -2.45 19.05
CA MET A 36 12.97 -2.58 19.03
C MET A 36 12.47 -3.58 20.07
N ASN A 37 13.24 -4.67 20.26
CA ASN A 37 13.10 -5.64 21.34
C ASN A 37 11.72 -6.33 21.42
N PHE A 38 11.09 -6.58 20.27
CA PHE A 38 9.86 -7.38 20.20
C PHE A 38 10.17 -8.88 20.12
N THR A 39 9.33 -9.70 20.76
CA THR A 39 9.42 -11.16 20.61
C THR A 39 8.79 -11.62 19.31
N GLN A 40 9.22 -12.77 18.80
CA GLN A 40 8.63 -13.37 17.60
C GLN A 40 7.13 -13.65 17.77
N GLU A 41 6.71 -14.04 18.97
CA GLU A 41 5.31 -14.28 19.32
C GLU A 41 4.50 -12.99 19.24
N GLN A 42 4.97 -11.88 19.83
CA GLN A 42 4.30 -10.57 19.74
C GLN A 42 4.13 -10.11 18.30
N ILE A 43 5.17 -10.27 17.48
CA ILE A 43 5.09 -9.89 16.06
C ILE A 43 4.03 -10.73 15.33
N SER A 44 4.02 -12.04 15.58
CA SER A 44 3.16 -12.97 14.85
C SER A 44 1.70 -12.95 15.32
N GLN A 45 1.45 -12.65 16.59
CA GLN A 45 0.12 -12.70 17.21
C GLN A 45 -0.52 -11.32 17.41
N ASP A 46 0.28 -10.29 17.68
CA ASP A 46 -0.23 -8.97 18.05
C ASP A 46 -0.06 -7.91 16.96
N LEU A 47 0.92 -8.06 16.05
CA LEU A 47 1.22 -7.07 15.00
C LEU A 47 0.68 -7.50 13.64
N TYR A 48 1.17 -8.60 13.06
CA TYR A 48 0.76 -9.01 11.71
C TYR A 48 -0.75 -9.27 11.55
N PRO A 49 -1.47 -9.84 12.53
CA PRO A 49 -2.90 -9.98 12.40
C PRO A 49 -3.62 -8.63 12.27
N VAL A 50 -3.11 -7.58 12.93
CA VAL A 50 -3.71 -6.23 12.87
C VAL A 50 -3.69 -5.69 11.44
N SER A 51 -2.56 -5.78 10.73
CA SER A 51 -2.52 -5.33 9.34
C SER A 51 -3.37 -6.17 8.41
N ILE A 52 -3.45 -7.49 8.61
CA ILE A 52 -4.30 -8.38 7.80
C ILE A 52 -5.79 -8.02 7.96
N TYR A 53 -6.27 -7.89 9.20
CA TYR A 53 -7.67 -7.54 9.45
C TYR A 53 -7.98 -6.09 9.05
N ALA A 54 -7.05 -5.17 9.28
CA ALA A 54 -7.16 -3.79 8.81
C ALA A 54 -7.24 -3.70 7.29
N ASN A 55 -6.42 -4.48 6.56
CA ASN A 55 -6.47 -4.57 5.10
C ASN A 55 -7.84 -5.09 4.63
N MET A 56 -8.33 -6.17 5.21
CA MET A 56 -9.65 -6.73 4.87
C MET A 56 -10.77 -5.71 5.01
N LEU A 57 -10.80 -4.95 6.12
CA LEU A 57 -11.79 -3.89 6.33
C LEU A 57 -11.56 -2.71 5.37
N SER A 58 -10.30 -2.32 5.17
CA SER A 58 -9.93 -1.20 4.32
C SER A 58 -10.28 -1.45 2.85
N LEU A 59 -10.23 -2.69 2.36
CA LEU A 59 -10.68 -3.03 1.01
C LEU A 59 -12.14 -2.64 0.76
N ILE A 60 -13.03 -2.89 1.73
CA ILE A 60 -14.45 -2.51 1.63
C ILE A 60 -14.58 -0.98 1.58
N ILE A 61 -13.84 -0.28 2.44
CA ILE A 61 -13.86 1.18 2.52
C ILE A 61 -13.32 1.80 1.22
N VAL A 62 -12.14 1.35 0.78
CA VAL A 62 -11.48 1.82 -0.43
C VAL A 62 -12.36 1.57 -1.65
N PHE A 63 -13.00 0.40 -1.75
CA PHE A 63 -13.96 0.11 -2.82
C PHE A 63 -15.11 1.14 -2.86
N LEU A 64 -15.81 1.35 -1.74
CA LEU A 64 -16.92 2.31 -1.66
C LEU A 64 -16.47 3.75 -1.91
N VAL A 65 -15.34 4.16 -1.33
CA VAL A 65 -14.78 5.51 -1.47
C VAL A 65 -14.36 5.78 -2.90
N THR A 66 -13.81 4.77 -3.59
CA THR A 66 -13.37 4.90 -4.98
C THR A 66 -14.55 5.20 -5.92
N ASP A 67 -15.69 4.54 -5.69
CA ASP A 67 -16.92 4.79 -6.44
C ASP A 67 -17.53 6.18 -6.15
N LEU A 68 -17.40 6.69 -4.91
CA LEU A 68 -18.02 7.96 -4.50
C LEU A 68 -17.16 9.21 -4.73
N LEU A 69 -15.85 9.15 -4.47
CA LEU A 69 -14.97 10.33 -4.30
C LEU A 69 -13.96 10.56 -5.44
N ARG A 70 -14.05 9.78 -6.53
CA ARG A 70 -13.09 9.77 -7.66
C ARG A 70 -11.68 9.29 -7.25
N TYR A 71 -11.07 8.50 -8.13
CA TYR A 71 -9.79 7.80 -7.92
C TYR A 71 -8.59 8.65 -7.46
N LYS A 72 -8.54 9.95 -7.77
CA LYS A 72 -7.38 10.80 -7.44
C LYS A 72 -7.16 10.95 -5.93
N ILE A 73 -8.23 11.09 -5.15
CA ILE A 73 -8.14 11.27 -3.69
C ILE A 73 -7.64 9.99 -3.03
N VAL A 74 -8.10 8.83 -3.53
CA VAL A 74 -7.71 7.51 -3.04
C VAL A 74 -6.21 7.27 -3.22
N ILE A 75 -5.66 7.59 -4.41
CA ILE A 75 -4.22 7.44 -4.69
C ILE A 75 -3.37 8.33 -3.77
N ILE A 76 -3.81 9.57 -3.49
CA ILE A 76 -3.08 10.48 -2.60
C ILE A 76 -3.14 9.98 -1.15
N ALA A 77 -4.31 9.51 -0.71
CA ALA A 77 -4.47 8.94 0.63
C ALA A 77 -3.62 7.68 0.82
N ASP A 78 -3.56 6.82 -0.21
CA ASP A 78 -2.71 5.63 -0.25
C ASP A 78 -1.22 6.00 -0.11
N ALA A 79 -0.72 6.95 -0.91
CA ALA A 79 0.66 7.42 -0.81
C ALA A 79 0.98 8.00 0.59
N LEU A 80 0.06 8.77 1.17
CA LEU A 80 0.23 9.31 2.52
C LEU A 80 0.27 8.21 3.58
N SER A 81 -0.56 7.17 3.43
CA SER A 81 -0.55 6.02 4.35
C SER A 81 0.78 5.28 4.33
N GLY A 82 1.39 5.09 3.15
CA GLY A 82 2.73 4.53 3.01
C GLY A 82 3.80 5.36 3.73
N VAL A 83 3.77 6.69 3.56
CA VAL A 83 4.70 7.60 4.28
C VAL A 83 4.52 7.47 5.79
N CYS A 84 3.28 7.43 6.29
CA CYS A 84 2.99 7.23 7.71
C CYS A 84 3.55 5.91 8.24
N VAL A 85 3.47 4.82 7.46
CA VAL A 85 4.03 3.51 7.85
C VAL A 85 5.55 3.61 8.02
N TYR A 86 6.27 4.07 7.00
CA TYR A 86 7.73 4.11 7.05
C TYR A 86 8.25 5.11 8.10
N CYS A 87 7.59 6.26 8.28
CA CYS A 87 7.90 7.17 9.38
C CYS A 87 7.60 6.53 10.74
N GLY A 88 6.46 5.85 10.88
CA GLY A 88 6.04 5.20 12.11
C GLY A 88 6.99 4.09 12.55
N LEU A 89 7.47 3.27 11.60
CA LEU A 89 8.45 2.21 11.85
C LEU A 89 9.75 2.76 12.48
N ILE A 90 10.16 3.98 12.13
CA ILE A 90 11.38 4.62 12.63
C ILE A 90 11.14 5.31 13.98
N LEU A 91 9.99 5.97 14.14
CA LEU A 91 9.71 6.87 15.26
C LEU A 91 9.15 6.15 16.49
N PHE A 92 8.38 5.08 16.30
CA PHE A 92 7.64 4.43 17.37
C PHE A 92 8.29 3.13 17.82
N LYS A 93 8.21 2.87 19.13
CA LYS A 93 8.77 1.66 19.77
C LYS A 93 7.78 0.94 20.68
N SER A 94 6.64 1.56 20.97
CA SER A 94 5.61 0.93 21.79
C SER A 94 4.81 -0.06 20.95
N LEU A 95 4.42 -1.19 21.56
CA LEU A 95 3.59 -2.21 20.91
C LEU A 95 2.30 -1.60 20.34
N PHE A 96 1.60 -0.79 21.13
CA PHE A 96 0.37 -0.14 20.69
C PHE A 96 0.59 0.81 19.51
N ALA A 97 1.67 1.59 19.54
CA ALA A 97 2.01 2.49 18.44
C ALA A 97 2.34 1.69 17.16
N MET A 98 3.01 0.54 17.29
CA MET A 98 3.26 -0.34 16.16
C MET A 98 2.00 -1.01 15.63
N GLN A 99 1.03 -1.37 16.49
CA GLN A 99 -0.29 -1.82 16.03
C GLN A 99 -1.00 -0.75 15.21
N VAL A 100 -0.91 0.52 15.60
CA VAL A 100 -1.44 1.64 14.80
C VAL A 100 -0.72 1.74 13.45
N VAL A 101 0.61 1.57 13.41
CA VAL A 101 1.38 1.53 12.16
C VAL A 101 0.91 0.39 11.25
N GLU A 102 0.65 -0.80 11.81
CA GLU A 102 0.11 -1.95 11.07
C GLU A 102 -1.29 -1.66 10.51
N VAL A 103 -2.13 -0.85 11.18
CA VAL A 103 -3.41 -0.40 10.61
C VAL A 103 -3.19 0.47 9.36
N PHE A 104 -2.25 1.42 9.41
CA PHE A 104 -1.90 2.23 8.24
C PHE A 104 -1.28 1.37 7.12
N TYR A 105 -0.53 0.33 7.48
CA TYR A 105 0.02 -0.62 6.51
C TYR A 105 -1.08 -1.44 5.83
N GLY A 106 -2.08 -1.90 6.60
CA GLY A 106 -3.26 -2.55 6.03
C GLY A 106 -4.01 -1.64 5.04
N LEU A 107 -4.15 -0.35 5.36
CA LEU A 107 -4.75 0.64 4.45
C LEU A 107 -3.92 0.85 3.17
N PHE A 108 -2.59 0.94 3.30
CA PHE A 108 -1.66 1.08 2.18
C PHE A 108 -1.69 -0.14 1.22
N MET A 109 -1.84 -1.35 1.77
CA MET A 109 -2.02 -2.56 0.97
C MET A 109 -3.38 -2.55 0.25
N ALA A 110 -4.46 -2.14 0.92
CA ALA A 110 -5.79 -2.05 0.31
C ALA A 110 -5.85 -1.05 -0.85
N GLY A 111 -5.09 0.06 -0.77
CA GLY A 111 -5.03 1.08 -1.81
C GLY A 111 -4.41 0.59 -3.12
N GLU A 112 -3.64 -0.50 -3.11
CA GLU A 112 -3.07 -1.11 -4.32
C GLU A 112 -4.16 -1.61 -5.28
N VAL A 113 -5.24 -2.18 -4.74
CA VAL A 113 -6.37 -2.67 -5.55
C VAL A 113 -7.09 -1.51 -6.26
N ALA A 114 -7.24 -0.37 -5.59
CA ALA A 114 -7.80 0.84 -6.20
C ALA A 114 -6.88 1.44 -7.28
N TYR A 115 -5.58 1.33 -7.10
CA TYR A 115 -4.60 1.77 -8.08
C TYR A 115 -4.66 0.94 -9.38
N TYR A 116 -4.66 -0.39 -9.29
CA TYR A 116 -4.78 -1.23 -10.50
C TYR A 116 -6.12 -1.04 -11.21
N THR A 117 -7.22 -0.99 -10.46
CA THR A 117 -8.54 -0.75 -11.07
C THR A 117 -8.63 0.61 -11.76
N TYR A 118 -7.97 1.65 -11.25
CA TYR A 118 -7.89 2.95 -11.90
C TYR A 118 -7.14 2.91 -13.25
N ILE A 119 -6.03 2.16 -13.33
CA ILE A 119 -5.28 1.99 -14.57
C ILE A 119 -6.19 1.39 -15.65
N TYR A 120 -6.89 0.29 -15.34
CA TYR A 120 -7.81 -0.34 -16.28
C TYR A 120 -9.03 0.53 -16.63
N ALA A 121 -9.49 1.38 -15.70
CA ALA A 121 -10.59 2.32 -15.99
C ALA A 121 -10.20 3.49 -16.91
N LYS A 122 -8.91 3.81 -17.01
CA LYS A 122 -8.40 4.94 -17.81
C LYS A 122 -7.79 4.56 -19.15
N VAL A 123 -7.60 3.27 -19.40
CA VAL A 123 -7.06 2.74 -20.65
C VAL A 123 -8.24 2.26 -21.51
N GLU A 124 -8.18 2.46 -22.82
CA GLU A 124 -9.18 1.90 -23.73
C GLU A 124 -9.04 0.37 -23.80
N LYS A 125 -10.16 -0.36 -23.92
CA LYS A 125 -10.19 -1.83 -23.84
C LYS A 125 -9.24 -2.52 -24.84
N GLU A 126 -8.94 -1.86 -25.95
CA GLU A 126 -8.04 -2.31 -27.01
C GLU A 126 -6.58 -2.44 -26.54
N HIS A 127 -6.18 -1.70 -25.50
CA HIS A 127 -4.82 -1.70 -24.95
C HIS A 127 -4.68 -2.42 -23.60
N PHE A 128 -5.73 -3.10 -23.11
CA PHE A 128 -5.68 -3.81 -21.83
C PHE A 128 -4.58 -4.86 -21.77
N GLN A 129 -4.33 -5.57 -22.87
CA GLN A 129 -3.32 -6.62 -22.93
C GLN A 129 -1.89 -6.04 -22.87
N GLU A 130 -1.65 -4.89 -23.52
CA GLU A 130 -0.38 -4.17 -23.49
C GLU A 130 -0.10 -3.58 -22.11
N VAL A 131 -1.09 -2.92 -21.49
CA VAL A 131 -0.93 -2.33 -20.15
C VAL A 131 -0.77 -3.39 -19.07
N THR A 132 -1.50 -4.51 -19.15
CA THR A 132 -1.32 -5.64 -18.22
C THR A 132 0.12 -6.18 -18.30
N SER A 133 0.72 -6.22 -19.50
CA SER A 133 2.10 -6.68 -19.67
C SER A 133 3.15 -5.74 -19.06
N HIS A 134 2.84 -4.45 -18.94
CA HIS A 134 3.71 -3.46 -18.30
C HIS A 134 3.61 -3.44 -16.77
N THR A 135 2.47 -3.88 -16.20
CA THR A 135 2.25 -3.87 -14.74
C THR A 135 2.45 -5.22 -14.07
N ARG A 136 2.51 -6.33 -14.82
CA ARG A 136 2.68 -7.68 -14.25
C ARG A 136 4.15 -8.09 -14.25
N SER A 137 4.82 -7.87 -13.12
CA SER A 137 6.11 -8.47 -12.75
C SER A 137 5.91 -9.74 -11.93
#